data_AF-Q95M57-F1
#
_entry.id   AF-Q95M57-F1
#
_cell.length_a   1.000
_cell.length_b   1.000
_cell.length_c   1.000
_cell.angle_alpha   90.00
_cell.angle_beta   90.00
_cell.angle_gamma   90.00
#
_symmetry.space_group_name_H-M   'P 1'
#
loop_
_entity.id
_entity.type
_entity.pdbx_description
1 polymer ?
#
loop_
_entity_poly.entity_id
_entity_poly.type
_entity_poly.pdbx_seq_one_letter_code
_entity_poly.pdbx_strand_id
1 'polypeptide(L)'
;EKFGKNKSRSFQLFGSPPGQRDLLFKDSALGFLRIPSKVDSALYLGSRYLTTLKNLRESAAEEVKARYTRVVWCAVGPEEQKKCQQWSQQSGQNVTCATASTTDDCIVLVLV
;
A
#
# COMPACT_ATOMS: atom_id res chain seq x y z
N GLU A 1 19.45 -8.03 -19.96
CA GLU A 1 18.85 -9.20 -20.65
C GLU A 1 19.72 -10.47 -20.73
N LYS A 2 21.05 -10.40 -20.52
CA LYS A 2 21.97 -11.51 -20.81
C LYS A 2 21.76 -12.81 -20.02
N PHE A 3 21.12 -12.75 -18.85
CA PHE A 3 21.01 -13.87 -17.90
C PHE A 3 19.56 -14.22 -17.52
N GLY A 4 18.60 -13.75 -18.31
CA GLY A 4 17.20 -14.13 -18.12
C GLY A 4 16.97 -15.61 -18.40
N LYS A 5 15.70 -16.03 -18.28
CA LYS A 5 15.30 -17.42 -18.48
C LYS A 5 15.77 -17.95 -19.85
N ASN A 6 16.44 -19.11 -19.84
CA ASN A 6 16.96 -19.80 -21.04
C ASN A 6 17.94 -18.98 -21.90
N LYS A 7 18.62 -17.95 -21.34
CA LYS A 7 19.55 -17.11 -22.12
C LYS A 7 21.02 -17.55 -22.04
N SER A 8 21.45 -18.11 -20.92
CA SER A 8 22.81 -18.61 -20.74
C SER A 8 22.81 -19.95 -20.02
N ARG A 9 23.69 -20.85 -20.45
CA ARG A 9 23.93 -22.14 -19.79
C ARG A 9 24.88 -22.01 -18.59
N SER A 10 25.77 -21.02 -18.61
CA SER A 10 26.75 -20.82 -17.53
C SER A 10 26.16 -20.11 -16.32
N PHE A 11 25.12 -19.30 -16.50
CA PHE A 11 24.48 -18.58 -15.41
C PHE A 11 23.02 -18.25 -15.72
N GLN A 12 22.14 -18.50 -14.76
CA GLN A 12 20.71 -18.19 -14.83
C GLN A 12 20.30 -17.33 -13.63
N LEU A 13 19.77 -16.14 -13.89
CA LEU A 13 19.37 -15.19 -12.82
C LEU A 13 18.12 -15.65 -12.05
N PHE A 14 17.24 -16.38 -12.72
CA PHE A 14 15.97 -16.90 -12.18
C PHE A 14 16.00 -18.43 -12.12
N GLY A 15 17.12 -19.01 -11.70
CA GLY A 15 17.26 -20.46 -11.59
C GLY A 15 18.20 -20.87 -10.48
N SER A 16 17.73 -21.77 -9.63
CA SER A 16 18.50 -22.33 -8.52
C SER A 16 19.08 -23.70 -8.87
N PRO A 17 20.22 -24.12 -8.27
CA PRO A 17 20.78 -25.46 -8.42
C PRO A 17 19.83 -26.57 -7.92
N PRO A 18 20.05 -27.84 -8.31
CA PRO A 18 19.27 -28.96 -7.80
C PRO A 18 19.22 -29.01 -6.28
N GLY A 19 18.03 -29.18 -5.71
CA GLY A 19 17.80 -29.20 -4.26
C GLY A 19 17.67 -27.84 -3.60
N GLN A 20 17.89 -26.73 -4.33
CA GLN A 20 17.73 -25.36 -3.86
C GLN A 20 16.55 -24.70 -4.59
N ARG A 21 15.98 -23.64 -4.00
CA ARG A 21 14.83 -22.92 -4.55
C ARG A 21 14.93 -21.42 -4.28
N ASP A 22 14.49 -20.64 -5.25
CA ASP A 22 14.29 -19.19 -5.17
C ASP A 22 15.50 -18.40 -4.63
N LEU A 23 16.72 -18.77 -5.04
CA LEU A 23 17.93 -18.05 -4.64
C LEU A 23 18.02 -16.68 -5.31
N LEU A 24 18.11 -15.62 -4.50
CA LEU A 24 18.07 -14.20 -4.87
C LEU A 24 16.70 -13.76 -5.42
N PHE A 25 16.19 -14.46 -6.43
CA PHE A 25 14.92 -14.21 -7.08
C PHE A 25 14.13 -15.51 -7.22
N LYS A 26 12.81 -15.38 -7.38
CA LYS A 26 11.93 -16.52 -7.61
C LYS A 26 12.31 -17.25 -8.91
N ASP A 27 12.44 -18.57 -8.87
CA ASP A 27 12.88 -19.38 -10.03
C ASP A 27 11.88 -19.32 -11.21
N SER A 28 10.63 -19.00 -10.91
CA SER A 28 9.58 -18.83 -11.94
C SER A 28 9.54 -17.43 -12.53
N ALA A 29 10.34 -16.47 -12.04
CA ALA A 29 10.36 -15.12 -12.57
C ALA A 29 10.85 -15.09 -14.02
N LEU A 30 10.26 -14.19 -14.82
CA LEU A 30 10.60 -14.03 -16.24
C LEU A 30 11.46 -12.79 -16.49
N GLY A 31 11.47 -11.84 -15.54
CA GLY A 31 12.10 -10.55 -15.67
C GLY A 31 11.66 -9.61 -14.56
N PHE A 32 11.99 -8.33 -14.73
CA PHE A 32 11.60 -7.27 -13.81
C PHE A 32 10.77 -6.23 -14.54
N LEU A 33 9.79 -5.66 -13.84
CA LEU A 33 9.11 -4.44 -14.26
C LEU A 33 9.54 -3.31 -13.34
N ARG A 34 9.96 -2.17 -13.91
CA ARG A 34 10.33 -1.02 -13.11
C ARG A 34 9.07 -0.42 -12.47
N ILE A 35 9.08 -0.34 -11.15
CA ILE A 35 8.00 0.30 -10.39
C ILE A 35 8.05 1.81 -10.63
N PRO A 36 6.91 2.48 -10.89
CA PRO A 36 6.86 3.93 -11.01
C PRO A 36 7.36 4.64 -9.74
N SER A 37 8.05 5.76 -9.87
CA SER A 37 8.71 6.44 -8.75
C SER A 37 7.75 6.97 -7.67
N LYS A 38 6.47 7.15 -7.99
CA LYS A 38 5.43 7.58 -7.04
C LYS A 38 4.85 6.43 -6.20
N VAL A 39 5.17 5.18 -6.50
CA VAL A 39 4.63 4.02 -5.79
C VAL A 39 5.51 3.70 -4.59
N ASP A 40 4.97 3.89 -3.38
CA ASP A 40 5.58 3.46 -2.13
C ASP A 40 5.20 2.01 -1.80
N SER A 41 5.67 1.51 -0.65
CA SER A 41 5.37 0.14 -0.20
C SER A 41 3.88 -0.09 0.05
N ALA A 42 3.15 0.96 0.45
CA ALA A 42 1.75 0.85 0.76
C ALA A 42 0.90 0.74 -0.53
N LEU A 43 1.16 1.62 -1.49
CA LEU A 43 0.56 1.57 -2.82
C LEU A 43 0.90 0.27 -3.56
N TYR A 44 2.13 -0.24 -3.41
CA TYR A 44 2.55 -1.51 -4.03
C TYR A 44 1.76 -2.72 -3.50
N LEU A 45 1.47 -2.75 -2.20
CA LEU A 45 0.71 -3.83 -1.56
C LEU A 45 -0.80 -3.69 -1.76
N GLY A 46 -1.29 -2.45 -1.85
CA GLY A 46 -2.70 -2.10 -1.99
C GLY A 46 -3.51 -2.23 -0.70
N SER A 47 -4.60 -1.47 -0.61
CA SER A 47 -5.45 -1.36 0.58
C SER A 47 -5.90 -2.71 1.12
N ARG A 48 -6.46 -3.59 0.28
CA ARG A 48 -7.00 -4.89 0.74
C ARG A 48 -5.96 -5.73 1.48
N TYR A 49 -4.73 -5.82 0.97
CA TYR A 49 -3.70 -6.64 1.61
C TYR A 49 -3.18 -5.98 2.89
N LEU A 50 -2.96 -4.65 2.86
CA LEU A 50 -2.56 -3.89 4.04
C LEU A 50 -3.58 -3.92 5.16
N THR A 51 -4.86 -3.70 4.87
CA THR A 51 -5.95 -3.80 5.85
C THR A 51 -6.00 -5.20 6.44
N THR A 52 -5.80 -6.25 5.63
CA THR A 52 -5.72 -7.63 6.14
C THR A 52 -4.56 -7.79 7.12
N LEU A 53 -3.36 -7.29 6.80
CA LEU A 53 -2.19 -7.35 7.68
C LEU A 53 -2.38 -6.54 8.97
N LYS A 54 -3.01 -5.35 8.89
CA LYS A 54 -3.36 -4.52 10.05
C LYS A 54 -4.34 -5.26 10.96
N ASN A 55 -5.40 -5.83 10.40
CA ASN A 55 -6.43 -6.58 11.13
C ASN A 55 -5.89 -7.84 11.81
N LEU A 56 -4.82 -8.45 11.30
CA LEU A 56 -4.15 -9.58 11.97
C LEU A 56 -3.36 -9.17 13.22
N ARG A 57 -2.97 -7.89 13.33
CA ARG A 57 -2.22 -7.36 14.47
C ARG A 57 -3.13 -6.68 15.50
N GLU A 58 -4.29 -6.20 15.09
CA GLU A 58 -5.29 -5.60 15.97
C GLU A 58 -6.13 -6.71 16.63
N SER A 59 -6.07 -6.80 17.96
CA SER A 59 -6.69 -7.89 18.73
C SER A 59 -8.19 -7.70 18.99
N ALA A 60 -8.76 -6.52 18.67
CA ALA A 60 -10.14 -6.18 18.95
C ALA A 60 -10.96 -6.05 17.66
N ALA A 61 -11.84 -7.02 17.40
CA ALA A 61 -12.83 -6.94 16.32
C ALA A 61 -13.72 -5.68 16.39
N GLU A 62 -13.87 -5.11 17.59
CA GLU A 62 -14.61 -3.89 17.86
C GLU A 62 -13.92 -2.63 17.32
N GLU A 63 -12.58 -2.54 17.40
CA GLU A 63 -11.82 -1.41 16.84
C GLU A 63 -11.83 -1.45 15.31
N VAL A 64 -11.72 -2.65 14.74
CA VAL A 64 -11.85 -2.90 13.31
C VAL A 64 -13.24 -2.49 12.83
N LYS A 65 -14.31 -2.89 13.54
CA LYS A 65 -15.70 -2.51 13.22
C LYS A 65 -15.93 -0.99 13.32
N ALA A 66 -15.40 -0.35 14.36
CA ALA A 66 -15.51 1.10 14.55
C ALA A 66 -14.77 1.91 13.47
N ARG A 67 -13.72 1.36 12.86
CA ARG A 67 -13.06 1.97 11.68
C ARG A 67 -13.95 1.92 10.44
N TYR A 68 -14.64 0.81 10.18
CA TYR A 68 -15.52 0.69 9.01
C TYR A 68 -16.77 1.58 9.05
N THR A 69 -17.16 2.04 10.24
CA THR A 69 -18.31 2.94 10.42
C THR A 69 -17.98 4.42 10.35
N ARG A 70 -16.68 4.79 10.34
CA ARG A 70 -16.23 6.18 10.29
C ARG A 70 -15.76 6.54 8.88
N VAL A 71 -16.08 7.76 8.44
CA VAL A 71 -15.60 8.30 7.18
C VAL A 71 -14.35 9.15 7.45
N VAL A 72 -13.24 8.83 6.78
CA VAL A 72 -12.04 9.67 6.80
C VAL A 72 -12.08 10.57 5.57
N TRP A 73 -12.26 11.87 5.78
CA TRP A 73 -12.26 12.87 4.72
C TRP A 73 -10.86 13.43 4.51
N CYS A 74 -10.39 13.51 3.27
CA CYS A 74 -9.09 14.11 2.96
C CYS A 74 -9.25 15.59 2.58
N ALA A 75 -8.63 16.47 3.35
CA ALA A 75 -8.60 17.91 3.11
C ALA A 75 -7.32 18.32 2.38
N VAL A 76 -7.44 19.14 1.34
CA VAL A 76 -6.30 19.66 0.58
C VAL A 76 -5.90 21.03 1.12
N GLY A 77 -4.79 21.06 1.85
CA GLY A 77 -4.22 22.27 2.42
C GLY A 77 -4.88 22.76 3.72
N PRO A 78 -4.35 23.85 4.30
CA PRO A 78 -4.66 24.26 5.67
C PRO A 78 -6.10 24.73 5.87
N GLU A 79 -6.67 25.42 4.88
CA GLU A 79 -8.01 26.00 5.00
C GLU A 79 -9.10 24.94 4.95
N GLU A 80 -8.95 23.94 4.06
CA GLU A 80 -9.85 22.77 4.05
C GLU A 80 -9.71 21.95 5.33
N GLN A 81 -8.49 21.81 5.86
CA GLN A 81 -8.26 21.07 7.10
C GLN A 81 -8.99 21.71 8.28
N LYS A 82 -8.94 23.04 8.41
CA LYS A 82 -9.66 23.76 9.47
C LYS A 82 -11.17 23.50 9.38
N LYS A 83 -11.75 23.58 8.18
CA LYS A 83 -13.18 23.31 7.95
C LYS A 83 -13.53 21.85 8.25
N CYS A 84 -12.69 20.90 7.83
CA CYS A 84 -12.88 19.49 8.12
C CYS A 84 -12.87 19.22 9.63
N GLN A 85 -11.94 19.82 10.38
CA GLN A 85 -11.87 19.67 11.83
C GLN A 85 -13.13 20.16 12.54
N GLN A 86 -13.68 21.30 12.10
CA GLN A 86 -14.96 21.79 12.61
C GLN A 86 -16.09 20.79 12.33
N TRP A 87 -16.17 20.26 11.10
CA TRP A 87 -17.16 19.25 10.74
C TRP A 87 -17.00 17.96 11.55
N SER A 88 -15.77 17.50 11.77
CA SER A 88 -15.46 16.32 12.57
C SER A 88 -16.00 16.43 13.99
N GLN A 89 -15.82 17.58 14.65
CA GLN A 89 -16.35 17.86 15.98
C GLN A 89 -17.89 17.83 16.02
N GLN A 90 -18.54 18.46 15.03
CA GLN A 90 -20.02 18.48 14.94
C GLN A 90 -20.63 17.12 14.59
N SER A 91 -19.86 16.26 13.92
CA SER A 91 -20.29 14.91 13.55
C SER A 91 -20.21 13.88 14.70
N GLY A 92 -19.75 14.28 15.89
CA GLY A 92 -19.48 13.35 16.98
C GLY A 92 -18.39 12.34 16.62
N GLN A 93 -17.40 12.74 15.81
CA GLN A 93 -16.30 11.90 15.30
C GLN A 93 -16.73 10.77 14.34
N ASN A 94 -17.94 10.83 13.77
CA ASN A 94 -18.31 9.95 12.65
C ASN A 94 -17.53 10.29 11.37
N VAL A 95 -17.12 11.56 11.24
CA VAL A 95 -16.18 12.02 10.22
C VAL A 95 -14.86 12.39 10.88
N THR A 96 -13.75 11.89 10.34
CA THR A 96 -12.38 12.25 10.73
C THR A 96 -11.64 12.85 9.54
N CYS A 97 -10.50 13.49 9.78
CA CYS A 97 -9.80 14.28 8.75
C CYS A 97 -8.39 13.74 8.52
N ALA A 98 -8.06 13.49 7.26
CA ALA A 98 -6.69 13.44 6.74
C ALA A 98 -6.37 14.77 6.05
N THR A 99 -5.09 15.09 5.88
CA THR A 99 -4.66 16.31 5.21
C THR A 99 -3.52 16.01 4.24
N ALA A 100 -3.53 16.68 3.09
CA ALA A 100 -2.47 16.60 2.09
C ALA A 100 -2.26 17.94 1.39
N SER A 101 -1.11 18.11 0.73
CA SER A 101 -0.78 19.35 0.01
C SER A 101 -1.43 19.46 -1.36
N THR A 102 -1.77 18.33 -1.99
CA THR A 102 -2.35 18.29 -3.33
C THR A 102 -3.50 17.28 -3.39
N THR A 103 -4.34 17.40 -4.41
CA THR A 103 -5.42 16.45 -4.67
C THR A 103 -4.87 15.05 -4.99
N ASP A 104 -3.77 14.95 -5.75
CA ASP A 104 -3.10 13.68 -6.05
C ASP A 104 -2.64 12.96 -4.77
N ASP A 105 -2.07 13.71 -3.81
CA ASP A 105 -1.65 13.16 -2.52
C ASP A 105 -2.86 12.67 -1.71
N CYS A 106 -3.99 13.38 -1.75
CA CYS A 106 -5.24 12.91 -1.15
C CYS A 106 -5.75 11.62 -1.80
N ILE A 107 -5.63 11.48 -3.13
CA ILE A 107 -5.99 10.24 -3.83
C ILE A 107 -5.11 9.08 -3.34
N VAL A 108 -3.81 9.31 -3.20
CA VAL A 108 -2.87 8.31 -2.65
C VAL A 108 -3.28 7.84 -1.25
N LEU A 109 -3.69 8.77 -0.37
CA LEU A 109 -4.15 8.43 0.99
C LEU A 109 -5.42 7.57 1.01
N VAL A 110 -6.28 7.65 -0.01
CA VAL A 110 -7.50 6.82 -0.12
C VAL A 110 -7.20 5.43 -0.67
N LEU A 111 -6.11 5.26 -1.43
CA LEU A 111 -5.72 3.98 -2.01
C LEU A 111 -5.12 2.99 -0.99
N VAL A 112 -4.91 3.41 0.26
CA VAL A 112 -4.11 2.73 1.29
C VAL A 112 -4.86 2.53 2.60
#